data_AF-A0A9P7DNK5-F1
#
_entry.id   AF-A0A9P7DNK5-F1
#
_cell.length_a   1.000
_cell.length_b   1.000
_cell.length_c   1.000
_cell.angle_alpha   90.00
_cell.angle_beta   90.00
_cell.angle_gamma   90.00
#
_symmetry.space_group_name_H-M   'P 1'
#
loop_
_entity.id
_entity.type
_entity.pdbx_description
1 polymer ?
#
loop_
_entity_poly.entity_id
_entity_poly.type
_entity_poly.pdbx_seq_one_letter_code
_entity_poly.pdbx_strand_id
1 'polypeptide(L)'
;DQSAGEQILWSEQSGPQNVDPIVWPRAASSAEIFWSGKQPTGAALNVTEALPRLHDVRYRMVQRGINAIPLQPQWCAFRPDACDMYA
;
A
#
# COMPACT_ATOMS: atom_id res chain seq x y z
N ASP A 1 23.52 1.84 0.15
CA ASP A 1 23.02 0.54 0.58
C ASP A 1 22.60 0.66 2.05
N GLN A 2 21.38 1.13 2.28
CA GLN A 2 20.60 0.84 3.49
C GLN A 2 19.22 1.49 3.36
N SER A 3 18.29 0.72 2.82
CA SER A 3 16.86 1.07 2.79
C SER A 3 16.19 0.53 4.06
N ALA A 4 16.77 0.80 5.24
CA ALA A 4 16.20 0.36 6.51
C ALA A 4 15.22 1.42 7.02
N GLY A 5 14.01 1.02 7.40
CA GLY A 5 13.02 1.91 7.96
C GLY A 5 11.94 1.13 8.70
N GLU A 6 11.15 1.85 9.51
CA GLU A 6 10.12 1.27 10.35
C GLU A 6 8.79 2.00 10.13
N GLN A 7 7.71 1.23 9.98
CA GLN A 7 6.35 1.76 9.99
C GLN A 7 5.75 1.53 11.38
N ILE A 8 5.80 2.54 12.22
CA ILE A 8 5.34 2.44 13.62
C ILE A 8 3.82 2.58 13.69
N LEU A 9 3.18 1.68 14.43
CA LEU A 9 1.79 1.80 14.86
C LEU A 9 1.74 1.89 16.39
N TRP A 10 1.41 3.07 16.91
CA TRP A 10 1.14 3.24 18.34
C TRP A 10 -0.20 2.62 18.74
N SER A 11 -0.28 2.15 19.99
CA SER A 11 -1.35 1.27 20.48
C SER A 11 -2.34 1.91 21.44
N GLU A 12 -2.38 3.24 21.54
CA GLU A 12 -3.38 3.93 22.38
C GLU A 12 -4.81 3.67 21.87
N GLN A 13 -4.97 3.50 20.56
CA GLN A 13 -6.26 3.22 19.91
C GLN A 13 -6.17 2.08 18.88
N SER A 14 -5.13 1.26 18.93
CA SER A 14 -4.99 0.09 18.07
C SER A 14 -4.93 -1.21 18.87
N GLY A 15 -5.56 -2.25 18.33
CA GLY A 15 -5.69 -3.56 18.96
C GLY A 15 -6.25 -4.61 17.99
N PRO A 16 -6.57 -5.82 18.47
CA PRO A 16 -6.99 -6.93 17.61
C PRO A 16 -8.18 -6.63 16.69
N GLN A 17 -9.04 -5.69 17.07
CA GLN A 17 -10.25 -5.34 16.33
C GLN A 17 -9.96 -4.47 15.09
N ASN A 18 -8.84 -3.74 15.08
CA ASN A 18 -8.55 -2.75 14.03
C ASN A 18 -7.09 -2.76 13.54
N VAL A 19 -6.23 -3.64 14.06
CA VAL A 19 -4.83 -3.73 13.65
C VAL A 19 -4.70 -3.96 12.14
N ASP A 20 -5.48 -4.88 11.58
CA ASP A 20 -5.46 -5.18 10.14
C ASP A 20 -5.80 -3.99 9.24
N PRO A 21 -6.99 -3.34 9.38
CA PRO A 21 -7.34 -2.21 8.51
C PRO A 21 -6.48 -0.97 8.75
N ILE A 22 -5.85 -0.87 9.93
CA ILE A 22 -4.91 0.20 10.20
C ILE A 22 -3.56 -0.10 9.53
N VAL A 23 -2.98 -1.29 9.71
CA VAL A 23 -1.66 -1.62 9.14
C VAL A 23 -1.73 -1.77 7.63
N TRP A 24 -2.76 -2.43 7.10
CA TRP A 24 -2.81 -2.87 5.71
C TRP A 24 -3.88 -2.14 4.89
N PRO A 25 -3.54 -1.67 3.67
CA PRO A 25 -2.31 -1.94 2.92
C PRO A 25 -1.20 -0.88 3.12
N ARG A 26 -1.34 0.06 4.06
CA ARG A 26 -0.37 1.17 4.24
C ARG A 26 1.07 0.70 4.42
N ALA A 27 1.29 -0.34 5.23
CA ALA A 27 2.61 -0.91 5.45
C ALA A 27 3.23 -1.55 4.19
N ALA A 28 2.44 -1.90 3.17
CA ALA A 28 2.96 -2.39 1.90
C ALA A 28 3.70 -1.29 1.11
N SER A 29 3.28 -0.03 1.24
CA SER A 29 3.98 1.11 0.63
C SER A 29 5.38 1.28 1.23
N SER A 30 5.48 1.25 2.56
CA SER A 30 6.78 1.30 3.25
C SER A 30 7.64 0.08 2.91
N ALA A 31 7.04 -1.11 2.80
CA ALA A 31 7.75 -2.31 2.37
C ALA A 31 8.37 -2.16 0.97
N GLU A 32 7.69 -1.54 0.00
CA GLU A 32 8.27 -1.29 -1.32
C GLU A 32 9.45 -0.32 -1.26
N ILE A 33 9.30 0.79 -0.52
CA ILE A 33 10.36 1.79 -0.35
C ILE A 33 11.61 1.15 0.27
N PHE A 34 11.43 0.31 1.30
CA PHE A 34 12.53 -0.34 2.00
C PHE A 34 13.11 -1.53 1.24
N TRP A 35 12.32 -2.20 0.38
CA TRP A 35 12.79 -3.35 -0.39
C TRP A 35 13.57 -2.94 -1.64
N SER A 36 12.96 -2.13 -2.51
CA SER A 36 13.56 -1.76 -3.80
C SER A 36 14.25 -0.40 -3.76
N GLY A 37 13.68 0.58 -3.04
CA GLY A 37 14.18 1.96 -2.94
C GLY A 37 14.14 2.79 -4.24
N LYS A 38 14.21 2.12 -5.40
CA LYS A 38 14.19 2.69 -6.75
C LYS A 38 13.52 1.70 -7.71
N GLN A 39 13.15 2.18 -8.88
CA GLN A 39 12.71 1.32 -9.99
C GLN A 39 13.88 0.46 -10.51
N PRO A 40 13.61 -0.64 -11.24
CA PRO A 40 14.66 -1.44 -11.89
C PRO A 40 15.53 -0.62 -12.86
N THR A 41 14.98 0.45 -13.43
CA THR A 41 15.67 1.40 -14.30
C THR A 41 16.65 2.32 -13.55
N GLY A 42 16.63 2.31 -12.21
CA GLY A 42 17.36 3.26 -11.37
C GLY A 42 16.62 4.58 -11.14
N ALA A 43 15.46 4.78 -11.76
CA ALA A 43 14.60 5.94 -11.53
C ALA A 43 13.99 5.94 -10.12
N ALA A 44 13.54 7.11 -9.66
CA ALA A 44 12.78 7.23 -8.42
C ALA A 44 11.45 6.46 -8.52
N LEU A 45 10.96 5.95 -7.38
CA LEU A 45 9.63 5.33 -7.32
C LEU A 45 8.56 6.37 -7.68
N ASN A 46 7.52 5.92 -8.40
CA ASN A 46 6.43 6.76 -8.88
C ASN A 46 5.10 6.28 -8.27
N VAL A 47 4.36 7.21 -7.66
CA VAL A 47 3.11 6.88 -6.95
C VAL A 47 1.98 6.50 -7.92
N THR A 48 1.90 7.15 -9.08
CA THR A 48 0.94 6.80 -10.15
C THR A 48 1.17 5.37 -10.63
N GLU A 49 2.42 4.97 -10.83
CA GLU A 49 2.77 3.59 -11.21
C GLU A 49 2.61 2.57 -10.06
N ALA A 50 2.64 3.03 -8.81
CA ALA A 50 2.49 2.17 -7.64
C ALA A 50 1.01 1.88 -7.30
N LEU A 51 0.10 2.82 -7.54
CA LEU A 51 -1.30 2.70 -7.13
C LEU A 51 -2.00 1.42 -7.66
N PRO A 52 -1.89 1.05 -8.96
CA PRO A 52 -2.50 -0.19 -9.45
C PRO A 52 -1.97 -1.44 -8.72
N ARG A 53 -0.66 -1.48 -8.44
CA ARG A 53 -0.05 -2.62 -7.72
C ARG A 53 -0.44 -2.63 -6.24
N LEU A 54 -0.64 -1.47 -5.62
CA LEU A 54 -1.11 -1.37 -4.25
C LEU A 54 -2.56 -1.87 -4.11
N HIS A 55 -3.42 -1.61 -5.10
CA HIS A 55 -4.75 -2.22 -5.19
C HIS A 55 -4.66 -3.76 -5.22
N ASP A 56 -3.84 -4.31 -6.11
CA ASP A 56 -3.62 -5.76 -6.19
C ASP A 56 -3.15 -6.37 -4.87
N VAL A 57 -2.17 -5.73 -4.22
CA VAL A 57 -1.65 -6.18 -2.92
C VAL A 57 -2.76 -6.19 -1.87
N ARG A 58 -3.59 -5.16 -1.83
CA ARG A 58 -4.75 -5.09 -0.92
C ARG A 58 -5.71 -6.26 -1.17
N TYR A 59 -6.07 -6.55 -2.42
CA TYR A 59 -6.94 -7.70 -2.73
C TYR A 59 -6.30 -9.04 -2.36
N ARG A 60 -5.00 -9.22 -2.61
CA ARG A 60 -4.26 -10.42 -2.20
C ARG A 60 -4.24 -10.61 -0.68
N MET A 61 -4.12 -9.53 0.09
CA MET A 61 -4.19 -9.58 1.56
C MET A 61 -5.57 -10.06 2.04
N VAL A 62 -6.64 -9.51 1.47
CA VAL A 62 -8.02 -9.95 1.77
C VAL A 62 -8.23 -11.41 1.42
N GLN A 63 -7.75 -11.87 0.26
CA GLN A 63 -7.79 -13.29 -0.13
C GLN A 63 -7.03 -14.21 0.84
N ARG A 64 -6.07 -13.68 1.60
CA ARG A 64 -5.30 -14.40 2.63
C ARG A 64 -5.91 -14.28 4.03
N GLY A 65 -7.09 -13.67 4.17
CA GLY A 65 -7.78 -13.51 5.46
C GLY A 65 -7.36 -12.29 6.28
N ILE A 66 -6.56 -11.38 5.72
CA ILE A 66 -6.18 -10.11 6.37
C ILE A 66 -7.27 -9.07 6.08
N ASN A 67 -7.82 -8.43 7.11
CA ASN A 67 -8.86 -7.42 6.96
C ASN A 67 -8.32 -6.05 6.49
N ALA A 68 -7.66 -6.00 5.34
CA ALA A 68 -7.03 -4.79 4.80
C ALA A 68 -8.08 -3.75 4.35
N ILE A 69 -7.88 -2.49 4.74
CA ILE A 69 -8.81 -1.40 4.41
C ILE A 69 -8.85 -1.16 2.89
N PRO A 70 -10.03 -0.89 2.28
CA PRO A 70 -10.08 -0.48 0.88
C PRO A 70 -9.41 0.89 0.68
N LEU A 71 -8.65 1.03 -0.41
CA LEU A 71 -7.93 2.27 -0.75
C LEU A 71 -8.84 3.33 -1.38
N GLN A 72 -9.70 2.88 -2.31
CA GLN A 72 -10.61 3.69 -3.10
C GLN A 72 -11.87 2.85 -3.42
N PRO A 73 -12.94 3.44 -3.98
CA PRO A 73 -14.02 2.65 -4.55
C PRO A 73 -13.49 1.55 -5.48
N GLN A 74 -14.11 0.37 -5.45
CA GLN A 74 -13.69 -0.77 -6.26
C GLN A 74 -13.63 -0.45 -7.77
N TRP A 75 -14.44 0.51 -8.22
CA TRP A 75 -14.39 1.02 -9.59
C TRP A 75 -13.00 1.55 -9.99
N CYS A 76 -12.31 2.27 -9.09
CA CYS A 76 -10.98 2.82 -9.34
C CYS A 76 -9.93 1.71 -9.54
N ALA A 77 -10.04 0.60 -8.80
CA ALA A 77 -9.10 -0.51 -8.95
C ALA A 77 -9.20 -1.22 -10.31
N PHE A 78 -10.37 -1.17 -10.96
CA PHE A 78 -10.59 -1.78 -12.29
C PHE A 78 -10.50 -0.78 -13.44
N ARG A 79 -10.25 0.49 -13.14
CA ARG A 79 -10.12 1.58 -14.11
C ARG A 79 -8.91 2.43 -13.72
N PRO A 80 -7.70 2.00 -14.11
CA PRO A 80 -6.48 2.78 -13.90
C PRO A 80 -6.69 4.24 -14.31
N ASP A 81 -6.09 5.15 -13.54
CA ASP A 81 -6.06 6.60 -13.76
C ASP A 81 -7.41 7.32 -13.67
N ALA A 82 -8.53 6.58 -13.64
CA ALA A 82 -9.87 7.17 -13.69
C ALA A 82 -10.32 7.85 -12.37
N CYS A 83 -9.55 7.66 -11.29
CA CYS A 83 -9.75 8.28 -9.99
C CYS A 83 -8.58 9.17 -9.57
N ASP A 84 -7.68 9.48 -10.51
CA ASP A 84 -6.57 10.38 -10.24
C ASP A 84 -7.06 11.83 -10.23
N MET A 85 -6.52 12.62 -9.31
CA MET A 85 -6.91 14.03 -9.20
C MET A 85 -6.33 14.87 -10.35
N TYR A 86 -5.20 14.45 -10.91
CA TYR A 86 -4.48 15.13 -11.98
C TYR A 86 -4.09 14.10 -13.04
N ALA A 87 -4.23 14.49 -14.31
CA ALA A 87 -3.86 13.68 -15.48
C ALA A 87 -2.37 13.80 -15.81
#